data_AF-A0A553JIU1-F1
#
_entry.id   AF-A0A553JIU1-F1
#
_cell.length_a   1.000
_cell.length_b   1.000
_cell.length_c   1.000
_cell.angle_alpha   90.00
_cell.angle_beta   90.00
_cell.angle_gamma   90.00
#
_symmetry.space_group_name_H-M   'P 1'
#
loop_
_entity.id
_entity.type
_entity.pdbx_description
1 polymer ?
#
loop_
_entity_poly.entity_id
_entity_poly.type
_entity_poly.pdbx_seq_one_letter_code
_entity_poly.pdbx_strand_id
1 'polypeptide(L)'
;MMKKNTFKAGLLAIVASTALMTSTVYAGGDHEHKDKSHHMKSERTGHHGDIRKMFRGLNLTDGQKTEIKALVKEQRASMKAEGSSKEARKQNKAEFFALISADNFDEAKAQEFINAKQQSRQAKGVAMLKVQNDIYQLLTPEQKAKFKEKFEKRRNKKGEGKAAH
;
A
#
# COMPACT_ATOMS: atom_id res chain seq x y z
N MET A 1 23.48 56.23 4.98
CA MET A 1 23.20 56.33 3.53
C MET A 1 22.03 55.39 3.21
N MET A 2 21.09 55.87 2.40
CA MET A 2 19.65 55.54 2.42
C MET A 2 19.27 54.20 1.75
N LYS A 3 18.24 53.55 2.31
CA LYS A 3 17.47 52.46 1.71
C LYS A 3 16.68 52.96 0.49
N LYS A 4 16.57 52.14 -0.56
CA LYS A 4 15.58 52.33 -1.63
C LYS A 4 14.81 51.04 -1.84
N ASN A 5 13.61 50.98 -1.26
CA ASN A 5 12.59 50.00 -1.62
C ASN A 5 11.83 50.55 -2.82
N THR A 6 11.74 49.78 -3.91
CA THR A 6 10.83 50.08 -5.01
C THR A 6 9.69 49.07 -5.01
N PHE A 7 8.55 49.51 -4.47
CA PHE A 7 7.25 48.88 -4.66
C PHE A 7 6.91 48.84 -6.16
N LYS A 8 6.51 47.67 -6.67
CA LYS A 8 5.73 47.57 -7.91
C LYS A 8 4.39 46.93 -7.57
N ALA A 9 3.37 47.78 -7.54
CA ALA A 9 1.97 47.40 -7.50
C ALA A 9 1.47 47.08 -8.92
N GLY A 10 0.55 46.12 -9.00
CA GLY A 10 -0.23 45.81 -10.21
C GLY A 10 -1.27 44.73 -9.85
N LEU A 11 -2.31 45.10 -9.12
CA LEU A 11 -3.69 45.32 -9.60
C LEU A 11 -4.43 44.05 -10.07
N LEU A 12 -5.21 43.53 -9.11
CA LEU A 12 -6.48 42.83 -9.22
C LEU A 12 -7.24 42.95 -10.56
N ALA A 13 -7.64 41.80 -11.10
CA ALA A 13 -8.86 41.67 -11.91
C ALA A 13 -9.65 40.45 -11.44
N ILE A 14 -10.54 40.68 -10.47
CA ILE A 14 -11.67 39.79 -10.15
C ILE A 14 -12.71 40.08 -11.21
N VAL A 15 -12.97 39.13 -12.12
CA VAL A 15 -14.19 39.15 -12.94
C VAL A 15 -15.16 38.18 -12.30
N ALA A 16 -16.20 38.78 -11.72
CA ALA A 16 -17.37 38.14 -11.16
C ALA A 16 -18.35 37.70 -12.26
N SER A 17 -19.30 36.85 -11.84
CA SER A 17 -20.73 36.80 -12.26
C SER A 17 -21.15 35.39 -12.71
N THR A 18 -21.78 34.62 -11.79
CA THR A 18 -23.24 34.38 -11.66
C THR A 18 -23.77 33.35 -12.67
N ALA A 19 -24.12 32.13 -12.25
CA ALA A 19 -25.38 31.72 -11.60
C ALA A 19 -26.30 31.03 -12.60
N LEU A 20 -26.75 29.81 -12.30
CA LEU A 20 -28.17 29.47 -12.11
C LEU A 20 -28.32 27.97 -11.81
N MET A 21 -29.19 27.72 -10.83
CA MET A 21 -29.69 26.43 -10.39
C MET A 21 -30.64 25.85 -11.43
N THR A 22 -30.58 24.54 -11.69
CA THR A 22 -31.75 23.77 -12.13
C THR A 22 -31.75 22.41 -11.46
N SER A 23 -32.64 22.26 -10.48
CA SER A 23 -33.14 21.00 -9.97
C SER A 23 -34.02 20.31 -11.02
N THR A 24 -33.74 19.06 -11.35
CA THR A 24 -34.72 18.18 -12.01
C THR A 24 -34.86 16.86 -11.24
N VAL A 25 -35.97 16.81 -10.49
CA VAL A 25 -36.97 15.74 -10.31
C VAL A 25 -36.49 14.29 -10.20
N TYR A 26 -36.92 13.68 -9.08
CA TYR A 26 -36.92 12.26 -8.75
C TYR A 26 -37.78 11.45 -9.75
N ALA A 27 -37.26 10.36 -10.30
CA ALA A 27 -38.05 9.32 -10.94
C ALA A 27 -37.73 7.99 -10.27
N GLY A 28 -38.77 7.42 -9.65
CA GLY A 28 -38.72 6.14 -8.96
C GLY A 28 -38.37 4.99 -9.91
N GLY A 29 -37.59 4.09 -9.36
CA GLY A 29 -37.27 2.79 -9.95
C GLY A 29 -36.82 1.90 -8.81
N ASP A 30 -37.80 1.47 -7.99
CA ASP A 30 -37.63 0.35 -7.08
C ASP A 30 -37.36 -0.90 -7.90
N HIS A 31 -36.10 -1.08 -8.28
CA HIS A 31 -35.58 -2.38 -8.66
C HIS A 31 -34.83 -2.93 -7.45
N GLU A 32 -35.58 -3.69 -6.66
CA GLU A 32 -35.11 -4.56 -5.60
C GLU A 32 -34.27 -5.69 -6.24
N HIS A 33 -33.09 -5.35 -6.75
CA HIS A 33 -32.05 -6.33 -7.04
C HIS A 33 -31.48 -6.78 -5.70
N LYS A 34 -32.03 -7.87 -5.16
CA LYS A 34 -31.30 -8.78 -4.28
C LYS A 34 -30.17 -9.43 -5.07
N ASP A 35 -29.23 -8.62 -5.53
CA ASP A 35 -27.90 -9.07 -5.82
C ASP A 35 -27.33 -9.55 -4.49
N LYS A 36 -27.42 -10.87 -4.30
CA LYS A 36 -26.46 -11.58 -3.47
C LYS A 36 -25.11 -11.28 -4.09
N SER A 37 -24.56 -10.13 -3.70
CA SER A 37 -23.17 -9.79 -3.81
C SER A 37 -22.46 -10.90 -3.06
N HIS A 38 -22.15 -11.96 -3.80
CA HIS A 38 -21.06 -12.83 -3.46
C HIS A 38 -19.88 -11.86 -3.38
N HIS A 39 -19.62 -11.38 -2.18
CA HIS A 39 -18.31 -10.95 -1.78
C HIS A 39 -17.42 -12.18 -2.00
N MET A 40 -17.01 -12.37 -3.26
CA MET A 40 -15.65 -12.72 -3.56
C MET A 40 -14.88 -11.71 -2.72
N LYS A 41 -14.52 -12.10 -1.50
CA LYS A 41 -13.38 -11.57 -0.79
C LYS A 41 -12.28 -11.76 -1.79
N SER A 42 -12.13 -10.77 -2.68
CA SER A 42 -11.00 -10.71 -3.55
C SER A 42 -9.85 -10.89 -2.59
N GLU A 43 -9.00 -11.86 -2.89
CA GLU A 43 -7.77 -12.17 -2.20
C GLU A 43 -6.77 -11.01 -2.40
N ARG A 44 -7.27 -9.77 -2.33
CA ARG A 44 -6.62 -8.48 -2.35
C ARG A 44 -6.43 -7.95 -0.93
N THR A 45 -6.45 -8.83 0.08
CA THR A 45 -5.63 -8.54 1.27
C THR A 45 -4.19 -8.64 0.78
N GLY A 46 -3.59 -7.48 0.54
CA GLY A 46 -2.37 -7.32 -0.24
C GLY A 46 -1.35 -8.43 -0.01
N HIS A 47 -0.69 -8.82 -1.09
CA HIS A 47 0.44 -9.77 -1.15
C HIS A 47 1.68 -9.35 -0.32
N HIS A 48 1.50 -8.53 0.71
CA HIS A 48 2.38 -8.52 1.87
C HIS A 48 2.21 -9.87 2.57
N GLY A 49 2.96 -10.86 2.09
CA GLY A 49 2.98 -12.20 2.63
C GLY A 49 3.06 -12.12 4.15
N ASP A 50 1.99 -12.57 4.81
CA ASP A 50 1.96 -12.66 6.25
C ASP A 50 3.21 -13.44 6.67
N ILE A 51 4.13 -12.79 7.39
CA ILE A 51 5.42 -13.35 7.82
C ILE A 51 5.19 -14.74 8.43
N ARG A 52 4.07 -14.90 9.16
CA ARG A 52 3.64 -16.15 9.79
C ARG A 52 3.41 -17.29 8.79
N LYS A 53 2.90 -17.00 7.58
CA LYS A 53 2.70 -18.02 6.52
C LYS A 53 4.02 -18.53 5.96
N MET A 54 5.12 -17.78 6.09
CA MET A 54 6.45 -18.20 5.66
C MET A 54 6.98 -19.33 6.54
N PHE A 55 6.81 -19.22 7.86
CA PHE A 55 7.31 -20.18 8.86
C PHE A 55 6.30 -21.28 9.23
N ARG A 56 5.17 -21.39 8.52
CA ARG A 56 4.12 -22.36 8.84
C ARG A 56 4.55 -23.80 8.55
N GLY A 57 4.21 -24.71 9.46
CA GLY A 57 4.48 -26.14 9.34
C GLY A 57 5.96 -26.51 9.51
N LEU A 58 6.74 -25.68 10.19
CA LEU A 58 8.09 -26.02 10.65
C LEU A 58 8.09 -26.75 12.00
N ASN A 59 6.92 -27.16 12.52
CA ASN A 59 6.79 -27.79 13.85
C ASN A 59 7.50 -26.94 14.93
N LEU A 60 7.14 -25.66 14.98
CA LEU A 60 7.69 -24.72 15.95
C LEU A 60 7.29 -25.14 17.36
N THR A 61 8.19 -25.00 18.32
CA THR A 61 7.87 -25.14 19.75
C THR A 61 6.94 -24.02 20.20
N ASP A 62 6.26 -24.19 21.33
CA ASP A 62 5.35 -23.16 21.82
C ASP A 62 6.09 -21.89 22.28
N GLY A 63 7.33 -22.04 22.75
CA GLY A 63 8.25 -20.92 22.99
C GLY A 63 8.54 -20.14 21.71
N GLN A 64 9.00 -20.83 20.65
CA GLN A 64 9.26 -20.21 19.35
C GLN A 64 8.02 -19.50 18.78
N LYS A 65 6.84 -20.12 18.86
CA LYS A 65 5.58 -19.49 18.38
C LYS A 65 5.28 -18.20 19.14
N THR A 66 5.53 -18.17 20.44
CA THR A 66 5.28 -17.02 21.30
C THR A 66 6.19 -15.86 20.93
N GLU A 67 7.49 -16.11 20.79
CA GLU A 67 8.49 -15.12 20.38
C GLU A 67 8.20 -14.58 18.98
N ILE A 68 7.91 -15.46 18.02
CA ILE A 68 7.55 -15.07 16.64
C ILE A 68 6.29 -14.19 16.65
N LYS A 69 5.29 -14.52 17.47
CA LYS A 69 4.06 -13.74 17.59
C LYS A 69 4.36 -12.35 18.15
N ALA A 70 5.26 -12.23 19.12
CA ALA A 70 5.71 -10.96 19.69
C ALA A 70 6.44 -10.10 18.63
N LEU A 71 7.46 -10.65 17.97
CA LEU A 71 8.21 -9.96 16.89
C LEU A 71 7.30 -9.45 15.78
N VAL A 72 6.37 -10.29 15.30
CA VAL A 72 5.42 -9.89 14.25
C VAL A 72 4.42 -8.85 14.76
N LYS A 73 4.03 -8.88 16.04
CA LYS A 73 3.11 -7.90 16.62
C LYS A 73 3.78 -6.54 16.74
N GLU A 74 5.00 -6.50 17.23
CA GLU A 74 5.82 -5.29 17.34
C GLU A 74 6.03 -4.65 15.97
N GLN A 75 6.47 -5.44 14.98
CA GLN A 75 6.63 -4.94 13.61
C GLN A 75 5.32 -4.38 13.05
N ARG A 76 4.19 -5.06 13.26
CA ARG A 76 2.88 -4.55 12.80
C ARG A 76 2.49 -3.25 13.50
N ALA A 77 2.87 -3.06 14.76
CA ALA A 77 2.61 -1.84 15.49
C ALA A 77 3.45 -0.67 14.93
N SER A 78 4.76 -0.85 14.76
CA SER A 78 5.65 0.14 14.13
C SER A 78 5.16 0.50 12.72
N MET A 79 4.85 -0.51 11.89
CA MET A 79 4.36 -0.30 10.53
C MET A 79 2.99 0.39 10.45
N LYS A 80 2.16 0.25 11.49
CA LYS A 80 0.85 0.92 11.58
C LYS A 80 1.03 2.38 12.01
N ALA A 81 1.95 2.64 12.94
CA ALA A 81 2.32 3.99 13.36
C ALA A 81 2.96 4.78 12.20
N GLU A 82 3.81 4.13 11.41
CA GLU A 82 4.40 4.65 10.17
C GLU A 82 3.48 4.50 8.94
N GLY A 83 2.26 4.01 9.15
CA GLY A 83 1.28 3.82 8.10
C GLY A 83 0.76 5.17 7.60
N SER A 84 0.56 5.30 6.28
CA SER A 84 -0.12 6.48 5.75
C SER A 84 -1.52 6.59 6.39
N SER A 85 -1.83 7.77 6.92
CA SER A 85 -3.15 8.09 7.48
C SER A 85 -4.25 7.86 6.42
N LYS A 86 -5.52 7.82 6.86
CA LYS A 86 -6.64 7.66 5.92
C LYS A 86 -6.63 8.81 4.89
N GLU A 87 -6.23 9.98 5.33
CA GLU A 87 -6.07 11.22 4.57
C GLU A 87 -4.94 11.08 3.56
N ALA A 88 -3.75 10.62 3.98
CA ALA A 88 -2.62 10.39 3.07
C ALA A 88 -2.95 9.31 2.02
N ARG A 89 -3.73 8.28 2.38
CA ARG A 89 -4.22 7.28 1.39
C ARG A 89 -5.19 7.90 0.38
N LYS A 90 -6.07 8.80 0.83
CA LYS A 90 -7.01 9.52 -0.05
C LYS A 90 -6.26 10.45 -1.01
N GLN A 91 -5.27 11.19 -0.50
CA GLN A 91 -4.40 12.06 -1.31
C GLN A 91 -3.64 11.26 -2.37
N ASN A 92 -2.97 10.17 -1.98
CA ASN A 92 -2.29 9.29 -2.93
C ASN A 92 -3.21 8.75 -4.03
N LYS A 93 -4.49 8.46 -3.71
CA LYS A 93 -5.47 8.01 -4.70
C LYS A 93 -5.88 9.13 -5.65
N ALA A 94 -6.06 10.34 -5.13
CA ALA A 94 -6.39 11.51 -5.93
C ALA A 94 -5.25 11.91 -6.87
N GLU A 95 -4.01 11.96 -6.37
CA GLU A 95 -2.80 12.23 -7.16
C GLU A 95 -2.61 11.18 -8.26
N PHE A 96 -2.77 9.89 -7.93
CA PHE A 96 -2.74 8.83 -8.94
C PHE A 96 -3.79 9.05 -10.03
N PHE A 97 -5.03 9.37 -9.65
CA PHE A 97 -6.10 9.60 -10.61
C PHE A 97 -5.81 10.81 -11.50
N ALA A 98 -5.32 11.91 -10.92
CA ALA A 98 -4.98 13.12 -11.65
C ALA A 98 -3.88 12.89 -12.70
N LEU A 99 -2.89 12.04 -12.40
CA LEU A 99 -1.82 11.69 -13.35
C LEU A 99 -2.34 10.90 -14.56
N ILE A 100 -3.34 10.03 -14.37
CA ILE A 100 -3.87 9.18 -15.46
C ILE A 100 -5.01 9.84 -16.23
N SER A 101 -5.68 10.84 -15.64
CA SER A 101 -6.81 11.54 -16.25
C SER A 101 -6.42 12.86 -16.90
N ALA A 102 -5.13 13.20 -16.95
CA ALA A 102 -4.65 14.41 -17.59
C ALA A 102 -4.69 14.28 -19.11
N ASP A 103 -5.00 15.38 -19.81
CA ASP A 103 -5.06 15.41 -21.29
C ASP A 103 -3.71 15.06 -21.94
N ASN A 104 -2.60 15.42 -21.26
CA ASN A 104 -1.24 15.06 -21.64
C ASN A 104 -0.51 14.43 -20.43
N PHE A 105 0.29 13.41 -20.69
CA PHE A 105 1.06 12.74 -19.65
C PHE A 105 2.26 13.58 -19.20
N ASP A 106 2.31 13.89 -17.90
CA ASP A 106 3.43 14.58 -17.26
C ASP A 106 4.37 13.56 -16.60
N GLU A 107 5.41 13.16 -17.33
CA GLU A 107 6.38 12.15 -16.88
C GLU A 107 7.13 12.61 -15.62
N ALA A 108 7.45 13.89 -15.50
CA ALA A 108 8.16 14.44 -14.35
C ALA A 108 7.33 14.28 -13.07
N LYS A 109 6.04 14.67 -13.10
CA LYS A 109 5.14 14.49 -11.95
C LYS A 109 4.90 13.02 -11.63
N ALA A 110 4.80 12.16 -12.65
CA ALA A 110 4.67 10.72 -12.43
C ALA A 110 5.90 10.16 -11.70
N GLN A 111 7.11 10.58 -12.11
CA GLN A 111 8.35 10.15 -11.48
C GLN A 111 8.45 10.63 -10.03
N GLU A 112 8.10 11.89 -9.75
CA GLU A 112 8.06 12.43 -8.38
C GLU A 112 7.10 11.64 -7.49
N PHE A 113 5.88 11.38 -7.97
CA PHE A 113 4.88 10.60 -7.26
C PHE A 113 5.36 9.18 -6.94
N ILE A 114 6.07 8.53 -7.87
CA ILE A 114 6.67 7.21 -7.64
C ILE A 114 7.82 7.27 -6.64
N ASN A 115 8.72 8.25 -6.78
CA ASN A 115 9.88 8.43 -5.91
C ASN A 115 9.46 8.67 -4.45
N ALA A 116 8.45 9.51 -4.22
CA ALA A 116 7.90 9.76 -2.88
C ALA A 116 7.43 8.47 -2.19
N LYS A 117 6.90 7.52 -2.96
CA LYS A 117 6.46 6.20 -2.44
C LYS A 117 7.61 5.21 -2.30
N GLN A 118 8.69 5.37 -3.07
CA GLN A 118 9.81 4.43 -3.09
C GLN A 118 10.54 4.39 -1.75
N GLN A 119 10.80 5.55 -1.14
CA GLN A 119 11.49 5.63 0.15
C GLN A 119 10.76 4.83 1.25
N SER A 120 9.44 5.03 1.39
CA SER A 120 8.65 4.27 2.37
C SER A 120 8.66 2.76 2.05
N ARG A 121 8.58 2.39 0.77
CA ARG A 121 8.66 0.97 0.36
C ARG A 121 10.00 0.33 0.71
N GLN A 122 11.10 1.05 0.52
CA GLN A 122 12.45 0.57 0.85
C GLN A 122 12.60 0.35 2.35
N ALA A 123 12.27 1.36 3.17
CA ALA A 123 12.34 1.24 4.63
C ALA A 123 11.52 0.06 5.15
N LYS A 124 10.28 -0.09 4.64
CA LYS A 124 9.40 -1.22 4.97
C LYS A 124 9.97 -2.57 4.53
N GLY A 125 10.63 -2.61 3.38
CA GLY A 125 11.31 -3.80 2.87
C GLY A 125 12.45 -4.24 3.79
N VAL A 126 13.31 -3.30 4.20
CA VAL A 126 14.42 -3.58 5.12
C VAL A 126 13.89 -4.06 6.48
N ALA A 127 12.90 -3.37 7.05
CA ALA A 127 12.32 -3.76 8.34
C ALA A 127 11.68 -5.15 8.29
N MET A 128 11.01 -5.48 7.18
CA MET A 128 10.44 -6.81 6.93
C MET A 128 11.54 -7.90 6.85
N LEU A 129 12.64 -7.63 6.15
CA LEU A 129 13.77 -8.57 6.06
C LEU A 129 14.43 -8.80 7.41
N LYS A 130 14.58 -7.75 8.22
CA LYS A 130 15.11 -7.85 9.58
C LYS A 130 14.29 -8.83 10.43
N VAL A 131 12.97 -8.64 10.48
CA VAL A 131 12.06 -9.54 11.23
C VAL A 131 12.10 -10.97 10.71
N GLN A 132 12.19 -11.16 9.39
CA GLN A 132 12.34 -12.50 8.81
C GLN A 132 13.64 -13.18 9.25
N ASN A 133 14.75 -12.43 9.28
CA ASN A 133 16.03 -12.93 9.78
C ASN A 133 15.94 -13.28 11.27
N ASP A 134 15.36 -12.40 12.10
CA ASP A 134 15.25 -12.63 13.54
C ASP A 134 14.46 -13.92 13.83
N ILE A 135 13.35 -14.13 13.12
CA ILE A 135 12.58 -15.39 13.21
C ILE A 135 13.40 -16.59 12.70
N TYR A 136 14.16 -16.43 11.62
CA TYR A 136 15.00 -17.49 11.08
C TYR A 136 16.08 -17.93 12.09
N GLN A 137 16.62 -17.01 12.90
CA GLN A 137 17.61 -17.36 13.92
C GLN A 137 17.04 -18.15 15.09
N LEU A 138 15.74 -18.03 15.37
CA LEU A 138 15.06 -18.84 16.39
C LEU A 138 14.89 -20.31 15.99
N LEU A 139 15.05 -20.65 14.71
CA LEU A 139 14.85 -22.00 14.19
C LEU A 139 16.03 -22.92 14.50
N THR A 140 15.71 -24.19 14.79
CA THR A 140 16.72 -25.26 14.88
C THR A 140 17.33 -25.57 13.51
N PRO A 141 18.50 -26.23 13.43
CA PRO A 141 19.11 -26.62 12.16
C PRO A 141 18.17 -27.40 11.24
N GLU A 142 17.43 -28.36 11.79
CA GLU A 142 16.44 -29.16 11.04
C GLU A 142 15.30 -28.30 10.49
N GLN A 143 14.78 -27.37 11.31
CA GLN A 143 13.73 -26.44 10.90
C GLN A 143 14.23 -25.49 9.80
N LYS A 144 15.49 -25.03 9.88
CA LYS A 144 16.14 -24.22 8.85
C LYS A 144 16.26 -24.97 7.52
N ALA A 145 16.60 -26.26 7.55
CA ALA A 145 16.66 -27.11 6.36
C ALA A 145 15.28 -27.25 5.70
N LYS A 146 14.26 -27.60 6.50
CA LYS A 146 12.86 -27.70 6.03
C LYS A 146 12.31 -26.37 5.51
N PHE A 147 12.74 -25.25 6.07
CA PHE A 147 12.39 -23.93 5.58
C PHE A 147 12.95 -23.67 4.18
N LYS A 148 14.24 -23.94 3.95
CA LYS A 148 14.89 -23.78 2.64
C LYS A 148 14.21 -24.65 1.57
N GLU A 149 13.95 -25.92 1.87
CA GLU A 149 13.25 -26.84 0.95
C GLU A 149 11.86 -26.30 0.55
N LYS A 150 11.08 -25.84 1.53
CA LYS A 150 9.76 -25.22 1.26
C LYS A 150 9.87 -23.95 0.43
N PHE A 151 10.91 -23.15 0.66
CA PHE A 151 11.14 -21.92 -0.08
C PHE A 151 11.42 -22.22 -1.56
N GLU A 152 12.30 -23.18 -1.84
CA GLU A 152 12.61 -23.64 -3.20
C GLU A 152 11.40 -24.24 -3.90
N LYS A 153 10.63 -25.10 -3.22
CA LYS A 153 9.38 -25.66 -3.78
C LYS A 153 8.37 -24.57 -4.14
N ARG A 154 8.23 -23.53 -3.31
CA ARG A 154 7.34 -22.40 -3.60
C ARG A 154 7.85 -21.55 -4.77
N ARG A 155 9.17 -21.41 -4.92
CA ARG A 155 9.80 -20.72 -6.06
C ARG A 155 9.48 -21.46 -7.36
N ASN A 156 9.66 -22.78 -7.39
CA ASN A 156 9.48 -23.60 -8.59
C ASN A 156 8.01 -23.67 -9.03
N LYS A 157 7.06 -23.85 -8.10
CA LYS A 157 5.61 -23.84 -8.40
C LYS A 157 5.11 -22.52 -9.00
N LYS A 158 5.72 -21.39 -8.62
CA LYS A 158 5.40 -20.08 -9.22
C LYS A 158 5.96 -19.90 -10.63
N GLY A 159 7.00 -20.65 -10.99
CA GLY A 159 7.54 -20.69 -12.35
C GLY A 159 6.63 -21.49 -13.29
N GLU A 160 6.14 -22.64 -12.82
CA GLU A 160 5.26 -23.53 -13.59
C GLU A 160 3.89 -22.89 -13.88
N GLY A 161 3.27 -22.23 -12.89
CA GLY A 161 1.99 -21.54 -13.09
C GLY A 161 2.04 -20.30 -13.98
N LYS A 162 3.25 -19.81 -14.33
CA LYS A 162 3.46 -18.71 -15.28
C LYS A 162 3.73 -19.18 -16.70
N ALA A 163 4.09 -20.44 -16.90
CA ALA A 163 4.31 -21.03 -18.23
C ALA A 163 3.04 -21.67 -18.81
N ALA A 164 1.99 -21.83 -18.00
CA ALA A 164 0.72 -22.46 -18.37
C ALA A 164 -0.42 -21.47 -18.70
N HIS A 165 -0.09 -20.18 -18.87
CA HIS A 165 -1.00 -19.10 -19.24
C HIS A 165 -0.36 -18.24 -20.33
#